data_AF-A0A7X7MTG2-F1
#
_entry.id   AF-A0A7X7MTG2-F1
#
_cell.length_a   1.000
_cell.length_b   1.000
_cell.length_c   1.000
_cell.angle_alpha   90.00
_cell.angle_beta   90.00
_cell.angle_gamma   90.00
#
_symmetry.space_group_name_H-M   'P 1'
#
loop_
_entity.id
_entity.type
_entity.pdbx_description
1 polymer ?
#
loop_
_entity_poly.entity_id
_entity_poly.type
_entity_poly.pdbx_seq_one_letter_code
_entity_poly.pdbx_strand_id
1 'polypeptide(L)'
;DGEWESVESFIFEHRHAFAGVSLLPDGGDLDYPQAPFCEVLGADEIVAIYGVGALFASGLIVDGLQAFDDNLWAACDCVLGRGENLEMPTAKIYPKRVYEAIEGVREAKQDWLRRAHKFAKNYFGGDALKMTRCLKRIDACKLWEDLNRTNMPVDYTLLVERQDNTTVTQTVACAGGKCELI
;
A
#
# COMPACT_ATOMS: atom_id res chain seq x y z
N ASP A 1 -0.57 -24.17 20.96
CA ASP A 1 -0.48 -24.22 19.49
C ASP A 1 -1.74 -24.81 18.85
N GLY A 2 -2.93 -24.23 19.10
CA GLY A 2 -4.20 -24.74 18.56
C GLY A 2 -5.25 -23.65 18.30
N GLU A 3 -4.83 -22.38 18.27
CA GLU A 3 -5.71 -21.24 18.02
C GLU A 3 -6.26 -21.25 16.59
N TRP A 4 -5.43 -21.64 15.61
CA TRP A 4 -5.87 -21.71 14.22
C TRP A 4 -6.87 -22.83 13.95
N GLU A 5 -6.79 -23.95 14.68
CA GLU A 5 -7.78 -25.03 14.57
C GLU A 5 -9.16 -24.59 15.07
N SER A 6 -9.22 -23.77 16.13
CA SER A 6 -10.49 -23.25 16.63
C SER A 6 -11.07 -22.17 15.71
N VAL A 7 -10.22 -21.30 15.16
CA VAL A 7 -10.62 -20.31 14.14
C VAL A 7 -11.15 -21.00 12.88
N GLU A 8 -10.43 -22.01 12.38
CA GLU A 8 -10.86 -22.80 11.22
C GLU A 8 -12.22 -23.47 11.48
N SER A 9 -12.36 -24.16 12.60
CA SER A 9 -13.60 -24.84 12.98
C SER A 9 -14.76 -23.85 13.05
N PHE A 10 -14.56 -22.68 13.68
CA PHE A 10 -15.57 -21.64 13.77
C PHE A 10 -16.00 -21.14 12.39
N ILE A 11 -15.05 -20.81 11.50
CA ILE A 11 -15.35 -20.34 10.15
C ILE A 11 -16.13 -21.40 9.38
N PHE A 12 -15.73 -22.68 9.49
CA PHE A 12 -16.38 -23.77 8.78
C PHE A 12 -17.81 -24.04 9.28
N GLU A 13 -18.03 -24.04 10.59
CA GLU A 13 -19.35 -24.20 11.20
C GLU A 13 -20.30 -23.08 10.80
N HIS A 14 -19.79 -21.85 10.73
CA HIS A 14 -20.57 -20.65 10.42
C HIS A 14 -20.47 -20.21 8.95
N ARG A 15 -19.97 -21.06 8.05
CA ARG A 15 -19.76 -20.74 6.62
C ARG A 15 -21.00 -20.22 5.88
N HIS A 16 -22.19 -20.51 6.40
CA HIS A 16 -23.47 -20.03 5.86
C HIS A 16 -23.76 -18.56 6.19
N ALA A 17 -23.05 -17.97 7.15
CA ALA A 17 -23.19 -16.58 7.58
C ALA A 17 -22.23 -15.62 6.88
N PHE A 18 -21.29 -16.12 6.08
CA PHE A 18 -20.26 -15.31 5.41
C PHE A 18 -20.42 -15.38 3.89
N ALA A 19 -20.29 -14.23 3.23
CA ALA A 19 -20.14 -14.19 1.77
C ALA A 19 -18.66 -14.35 1.33
N GLY A 20 -17.72 -14.10 2.24
CA GLY A 20 -16.28 -14.24 2.03
C GLY A 20 -15.52 -13.96 3.33
N VAL A 21 -14.33 -14.54 3.48
CA VAL A 21 -13.45 -14.34 4.63
C VAL A 21 -12.06 -13.97 4.13
N SER A 22 -11.40 -13.01 4.77
CA SER A 22 -10.00 -12.66 4.53
C SER A 22 -9.28 -12.63 5.87
N LEU A 23 -8.14 -13.32 5.94
CA LEU A 23 -7.29 -13.37 7.12
C LEU A 23 -6.05 -12.53 6.83
N LEU A 24 -5.80 -11.52 7.64
CA LEU A 24 -4.63 -10.65 7.50
C LEU A 24 -3.57 -11.04 8.54
N PRO A 25 -2.27 -10.92 8.21
CA PRO A 25 -1.20 -11.02 9.19
C PRO A 25 -1.31 -9.89 10.23
N ASP A 26 -0.56 -9.98 11.32
CA ASP A 26 -0.55 -8.98 12.41
C ASP A 26 -0.28 -7.53 11.94
N GLY A 27 0.44 -7.34 10.82
CA GLY A 27 0.64 -6.02 10.22
C GLY A 27 -0.61 -5.40 9.60
N GLY A 28 -1.67 -6.18 9.45
CA GLY A 28 -3.01 -5.74 9.11
C GLY A 28 -3.15 -5.24 7.69
N ASP A 29 -3.95 -4.20 7.54
CA ASP A 29 -4.29 -3.59 6.27
C ASP A 29 -3.11 -2.85 5.62
N LEU A 30 -2.18 -2.33 6.42
CA LEU A 30 -1.02 -1.56 5.95
C LEU A 30 0.05 -2.41 5.24
N ASP A 31 0.00 -3.74 5.36
CA ASP A 31 0.94 -4.62 4.66
C ASP A 31 0.61 -4.76 3.17
N TYR A 32 -0.61 -4.41 2.75
CA TYR A 32 -1.05 -4.51 1.36
C TYR A 32 -1.41 -3.12 0.79
N PRO A 33 -1.10 -2.84 -0.48
CA PRO A 33 -1.55 -1.60 -1.14
C PRO A 33 -3.07 -1.45 -1.18
N GLN A 34 -3.79 -2.58 -1.25
CA GLN A 34 -5.25 -2.64 -1.27
C GLN A 34 -5.72 -3.80 -0.39
N ALA A 35 -5.76 -3.56 0.92
CA ALA A 35 -6.36 -4.52 1.84
C ALA A 35 -7.90 -4.36 1.87
N PRO A 36 -8.65 -5.48 2.00
CA PRO A 36 -10.07 -5.40 2.32
C PRO A 36 -10.24 -4.75 3.70
N PHE A 37 -11.29 -3.92 3.85
CA PHE A 37 -11.56 -3.17 5.09
C PHE A 37 -10.38 -2.33 5.60
N CYS A 38 -9.67 -1.65 4.67
CA CYS A 38 -8.63 -0.68 5.03
C CYS A 38 -9.15 0.37 6.01
N GLU A 39 -8.45 0.56 7.12
CA GLU A 39 -8.79 1.51 8.16
C GLU A 39 -8.32 2.91 7.76
N VAL A 40 -9.27 3.85 7.72
CA VAL A 40 -8.98 5.25 7.48
C VAL A 40 -9.05 6.01 8.80
N LEU A 41 -7.90 6.52 9.23
CA LEU A 41 -7.78 7.35 10.42
C LEU A 41 -7.93 8.84 10.08
N GLY A 42 -8.54 9.58 10.99
CA GLY A 42 -8.58 11.05 10.96
C GLY A 42 -7.20 11.66 11.22
N ALA A 43 -7.02 12.92 10.83
CA ALA A 43 -5.76 13.63 11.01
C ALA A 43 -5.35 13.75 12.50
N ASP A 44 -6.32 13.94 13.39
CA ASP A 44 -6.15 14.00 14.83
C ASP A 44 -5.71 12.65 15.42
N GLU A 45 -6.32 11.55 14.97
CA GLU A 45 -5.95 10.19 15.37
C GLU A 45 -4.52 9.84 14.92
N ILE A 46 -4.16 10.17 13.68
CA ILE A 46 -2.81 9.95 13.14
C ILE A 46 -1.79 10.72 13.98
N VAL A 47 -2.04 11.99 14.29
CA VAL A 47 -1.12 12.80 15.12
C VAL A 47 -1.04 12.25 16.54
N ALA A 48 -2.14 11.76 17.11
CA ALA A 48 -2.13 11.14 18.44
C ALA A 48 -1.26 9.87 18.49
N ILE A 49 -1.30 9.03 17.45
CA ILE A 49 -0.58 7.75 17.39
C ILE A 49 0.91 7.93 17.01
N TYR A 50 1.18 8.78 16.03
CA TYR A 50 2.49 8.91 15.39
C TYR A 50 3.25 10.17 15.81
N GLY A 51 2.59 11.12 16.47
CA GLY A 51 3.19 12.37 16.95
C GLY A 51 3.44 13.40 15.85
N VAL A 52 4.23 14.42 16.19
CA VAL A 52 4.51 15.57 15.32
C VAL A 52 5.14 15.19 13.98
N GLY A 53 5.83 14.03 13.90
CA GLY A 53 6.40 13.52 12.66
C GLY A 53 5.35 13.38 11.55
N ALA A 54 4.11 13.02 11.89
CA ALA A 54 3.02 12.92 10.93
C ALA A 54 2.76 14.23 10.17
N LEU A 55 2.88 15.37 10.85
CA LEU A 55 2.65 16.69 10.24
C LEU A 55 3.70 17.05 9.18
N PHE A 56 4.88 16.42 9.23
CA PHE A 56 6.00 16.70 8.33
C PHE A 56 6.20 15.62 7.26
N ALA A 57 5.34 14.60 7.22
CA ALA A 57 5.50 13.44 6.35
C ALA A 57 5.16 13.72 4.87
N SER A 58 4.35 14.74 4.57
CA SER A 58 3.81 14.98 3.22
C SER A 58 4.89 15.07 2.13
N GLY A 59 5.97 15.83 2.38
CA GLY A 59 7.08 15.93 1.43
C GLY A 59 7.79 14.59 1.18
N LEU A 60 7.96 13.78 2.23
CA LEU A 60 8.57 12.45 2.10
C LEU A 60 7.66 11.49 1.31
N ILE A 61 6.33 11.60 1.47
CA ILE A 61 5.36 10.79 0.73
C ILE A 61 5.39 11.15 -0.76
N VAL A 62 5.29 12.44 -1.10
CA VAL A 62 5.29 12.90 -2.50
C VAL A 62 6.56 12.46 -3.23
N ASP A 63 7.71 12.65 -2.60
CA ASP A 63 8.98 12.24 -3.22
C ASP A 63 9.10 10.72 -3.34
N GLY A 64 8.48 9.98 -2.42
CA GLY A 64 8.46 8.51 -2.45
C GLY A 64 7.61 7.99 -3.59
N LEU A 65 6.41 8.56 -3.77
CA LEU A 65 5.55 8.29 -4.91
C LEU A 65 6.28 8.58 -6.23
N GLN A 66 6.96 9.73 -6.33
CA GLN A 66 7.73 10.08 -7.52
C GLN A 66 8.88 9.11 -7.82
N ALA A 67 9.60 8.65 -6.80
CA ALA A 67 10.74 7.75 -6.99
C ALA A 67 10.33 6.28 -7.27
N PHE A 68 9.12 5.88 -6.88
CA PHE A 68 8.65 4.49 -6.95
C PHE A 68 7.38 4.33 -7.81
N ASP A 69 7.25 5.10 -8.88
CA ASP A 69 6.17 4.96 -9.87
C ASP A 69 4.77 4.96 -9.23
N ASP A 70 4.51 5.96 -8.37
CA ASP A 70 3.28 6.13 -7.58
C ASP A 70 2.98 4.96 -6.61
N ASN A 71 4.01 4.20 -6.21
CA ASN A 71 3.88 3.08 -5.28
C ASN A 71 4.60 3.34 -3.95
N LEU A 72 3.87 3.96 -3.01
CA LEU A 72 4.38 4.23 -1.66
C LEU A 72 4.70 2.94 -0.87
N TRP A 73 3.99 1.84 -1.13
CA TRP A 73 4.24 0.56 -0.46
C TRP A 73 5.58 -0.03 -0.88
N ALA A 74 5.91 -0.02 -2.17
CA ALA A 74 7.20 -0.46 -2.67
C ALA A 74 8.34 0.38 -2.07
N ALA A 75 8.13 1.69 -1.96
CA ALA A 75 9.07 2.59 -1.29
C ALA A 75 9.28 2.17 0.18
N CYS A 76 8.19 1.99 0.93
CA CYS A 76 8.24 1.54 2.33
C CYS A 76 8.91 0.17 2.49
N ASP A 77 8.63 -0.78 1.60
CA ASP A 77 9.22 -2.13 1.64
C ASP A 77 10.74 -2.07 1.45
N CYS A 78 11.24 -1.15 0.61
CA CYS A 78 12.67 -0.93 0.48
C CYS A 78 13.30 -0.38 1.76
N VAL A 79 12.61 0.53 2.48
CA VAL A 79 13.06 1.01 3.80
C VAL A 79 13.12 -0.13 4.82
N LEU A 80 12.15 -1.05 4.77
CA LEU A 80 12.06 -2.20 5.66
C LEU A 80 12.97 -3.38 5.25
N GLY A 81 13.73 -3.24 4.16
CA GLY A 81 14.61 -4.30 3.64
C GLY A 81 13.87 -5.48 3.01
N ARG A 82 12.61 -5.32 2.63
CA ARG A 82 11.76 -6.34 1.99
C ARG A 82 11.52 -6.08 0.49
N GLY A 83 11.89 -4.89 0.02
CA GLY A 83 11.72 -4.44 -1.36
C GLY A 83 12.87 -4.84 -2.29
N GLU A 84 12.99 -4.12 -3.39
CA GLU A 84 14.06 -4.33 -4.38
C GLU A 84 15.45 -4.05 -3.79
N ASN A 85 16.46 -4.80 -4.28
CA ASN A 85 17.83 -4.61 -3.84
C ASN A 85 18.49 -3.48 -4.64
N LEU A 86 18.51 -2.28 -4.05
CA LEU A 86 19.13 -1.10 -4.65
C LEU A 86 20.66 -1.06 -4.54
N GLU A 87 21.29 -1.96 -3.78
CA GLU A 87 22.75 -2.04 -3.65
C GLU A 87 23.39 -2.80 -4.82
N MET A 88 22.62 -3.66 -5.48
CA MET A 88 23.12 -4.45 -6.61
C MET A 88 23.45 -3.54 -7.80
N PRO A 89 24.68 -3.61 -8.34
CA PRO A 89 25.05 -2.81 -9.50
C PRO A 89 24.28 -3.26 -10.74
N THR A 90 23.83 -2.30 -11.54
CA THR A 90 23.14 -2.59 -12.81
C THR A 90 24.09 -3.29 -13.77
N ALA A 91 23.62 -4.40 -14.34
CA ALA A 91 24.39 -5.15 -15.33
C ALA A 91 24.72 -4.27 -16.54
N LYS A 92 26.00 -4.23 -16.92
CA LYS A 92 26.51 -3.45 -18.07
C LYS A 92 26.23 -4.13 -19.42
N ILE A 93 25.03 -4.66 -19.58
CA ILE A 93 24.54 -5.33 -20.80
C ILE A 93 23.68 -4.40 -21.66
N TYR A 94 23.24 -3.28 -21.08
CA TYR A 94 22.37 -2.32 -21.75
C TYR A 94 23.16 -1.28 -22.55
N PRO A 95 22.58 -0.74 -23.65
CA PRO A 95 23.12 0.44 -24.33
C PRO A 95 23.30 1.62 -23.37
N LYS A 96 24.30 2.47 -23.61
CA LYS A 96 24.69 3.59 -22.72
C LYS A 96 23.52 4.40 -22.17
N ARG A 97 22.60 4.86 -23.04
CA ARG A 97 21.44 5.68 -22.62
C ARG A 97 20.46 4.93 -21.72
N VAL A 98 20.27 3.63 -21.96
CA VAL A 98 19.37 2.78 -21.15
C VAL A 98 20.00 2.56 -19.78
N TYR A 99 21.31 2.29 -19.74
CA TYR A 99 22.05 2.18 -18.49
C TYR A 99 21.98 3.47 -17.67
N GLU A 100 22.23 4.63 -18.28
CA GLU A 100 22.14 5.95 -17.61
C GLU A 100 20.74 6.22 -17.04
N ALA A 101 19.69 5.86 -17.77
CA ALA A 101 18.31 6.00 -17.29
C ALA A 101 18.02 5.09 -16.07
N ILE A 102 18.45 3.83 -16.13
CA ILE A 102 18.28 2.87 -15.01
C ILE A 102 19.04 3.34 -13.77
N GLU A 103 20.28 3.79 -13.93
CA GLU A 103 21.08 4.32 -12.82
C GLU A 103 20.43 5.57 -12.22
N GLY A 104 19.92 6.49 -13.05
CA GLY A 104 19.23 7.70 -12.56
C GLY A 104 17.99 7.37 -11.71
N VAL A 105 17.21 6.37 -12.11
CA VAL A 105 16.08 5.86 -11.30
C VAL A 105 16.58 5.24 -9.99
N ARG A 106 17.63 4.41 -10.04
CA ARG A 106 18.21 3.79 -8.85
C ARG A 106 18.73 4.83 -7.86
N GLU A 107 19.42 5.86 -8.34
CA GLU A 107 19.95 6.97 -7.54
C GLU A 107 18.81 7.76 -6.85
N ALA A 108 17.73 8.06 -7.57
CA ALA A 108 16.57 8.73 -6.99
C ALA A 108 15.95 7.92 -5.84
N LYS A 109 15.80 6.61 -6.03
CA LYS A 109 15.29 5.69 -5.00
C LYS A 109 16.22 5.59 -3.79
N GLN A 110 17.53 5.52 -4.02
CA GLN A 110 18.54 5.52 -2.95
C GLN A 110 18.55 6.84 -2.17
N ASP A 111 18.40 7.98 -2.85
CA ASP A 111 18.31 9.29 -2.18
C ASP A 111 17.07 9.34 -1.28
N TRP A 112 15.93 8.89 -1.79
CA TRP A 112 14.71 8.81 -1.00
C TRP A 112 14.87 7.89 0.21
N LEU A 113 15.45 6.68 0.06
CA LEU A 113 15.72 5.77 1.18
C LEU A 113 16.57 6.43 2.26
N ARG A 114 17.63 7.12 1.87
CA ARG A 114 18.51 7.86 2.79
C ARG A 114 17.72 8.92 3.57
N ARG A 115 16.83 9.66 2.90
CA ARG A 115 15.96 10.67 3.54
C ARG A 115 14.93 10.04 4.46
N ALA A 116 14.32 8.92 4.07
CA ALA A 116 13.37 8.18 4.89
C ALA A 116 14.02 7.67 6.19
N HIS A 117 15.22 7.09 6.12
CA HIS A 117 15.96 6.67 7.32
C HIS A 117 16.33 7.85 8.22
N LYS A 118 16.73 8.99 7.64
CA LYS A 118 16.99 10.22 8.41
C LYS A 118 15.73 10.73 9.10
N PHE A 119 14.59 10.69 8.41
CA PHE A 119 13.29 11.09 8.94
C PHE A 119 12.84 10.19 10.10
N ALA A 120 12.98 8.86 9.96
CA ALA A 120 12.72 7.90 11.02
C ALA A 120 13.57 8.18 12.27
N LYS A 121 14.87 8.46 12.10
CA LYS A 121 15.76 8.83 13.22
C LYS A 121 15.32 10.12 13.91
N ASN A 122 14.88 11.12 13.16
CA ASN A 122 14.52 12.43 13.70
C ASN A 122 13.18 12.45 14.45
N TYR A 123 12.17 11.73 13.94
CA TYR A 123 10.79 11.85 14.45
C TYR A 123 10.21 10.57 15.05
N PHE A 124 10.81 9.41 14.76
CA PHE A 124 10.30 8.09 15.18
C PHE A 124 11.32 7.31 16.02
N GLY A 125 12.36 7.96 16.55
CA GLY A 125 13.38 7.30 17.37
C GLY A 125 14.19 6.23 16.63
N GLY A 126 14.21 6.28 15.29
CA GLY A 126 14.84 5.27 14.44
C GLY A 126 13.94 4.09 14.09
N ASP A 127 12.69 4.06 14.56
CA ASP A 127 11.73 3.01 14.21
C ASP A 127 11.19 3.21 12.79
N ALA A 128 11.79 2.48 11.85
CA ALA A 128 11.41 2.50 10.44
C ALA A 128 10.02 1.89 10.19
N LEU A 129 9.60 0.90 10.99
CA LEU A 129 8.28 0.29 10.84
C LEU A 129 7.18 1.26 11.25
N LYS A 130 7.34 1.90 12.41
CA LYS A 130 6.39 2.94 12.86
C LYS A 130 6.33 4.11 11.87
N MET A 131 7.48 4.54 11.36
CA MET A 131 7.55 5.62 10.37
C MET A 131 6.83 5.25 9.07
N THR A 132 7.12 4.08 8.47
CA THR A 132 6.48 3.65 7.21
C THR A 132 4.97 3.44 7.37
N ARG A 133 4.50 2.92 8.51
CA ARG A 133 3.07 2.84 8.84
C ARG A 133 2.42 4.23 8.93
N CYS A 134 3.12 5.21 9.50
CA CYS A 134 2.66 6.60 9.51
C CYS A 134 2.45 7.16 8.10
N LEU A 135 3.42 6.95 7.20
CA LEU A 135 3.33 7.43 5.81
C LEU A 135 2.09 6.84 5.11
N LYS A 136 1.87 5.53 5.24
CA LYS A 136 0.73 4.83 4.65
C LYS A 136 -0.61 5.30 5.21
N ARG A 137 -0.70 5.55 6.53
CA ARG A 137 -1.92 6.10 7.16
C ARG A 137 -2.24 7.51 6.65
N ILE A 138 -1.23 8.36 6.44
CA ILE A 138 -1.42 9.71 5.90
C ILE A 138 -1.87 9.65 4.43
N ASP A 139 -1.29 8.76 3.64
CA ASP A 139 -1.69 8.55 2.25
C ASP A 139 -3.16 8.10 2.15
N ALA A 140 -3.57 7.13 2.97
CA ALA A 140 -4.96 6.68 3.06
C ALA A 140 -5.93 7.79 3.52
N CYS A 141 -5.56 8.56 4.54
CA CYS A 141 -6.35 9.71 5.02
C CYS A 141 -6.52 10.75 3.91
N LYS A 142 -5.45 11.10 3.20
CA LYS A 142 -5.48 12.06 2.09
C LYS A 142 -6.37 11.57 0.93
N LEU A 143 -6.28 10.29 0.57
CA LEU A 143 -7.15 9.69 -0.44
C LEU A 143 -8.62 9.78 -0.03
N TRP A 144 -8.93 9.49 1.24
CA TRP A 144 -10.30 9.58 1.77
C TRP A 144 -10.86 11.00 1.73
N GLU A 145 -10.08 12.00 2.13
CA GLU A 145 -10.48 13.41 2.04
C GLU A 145 -10.74 13.84 0.59
N ASP A 146 -9.88 13.42 -0.34
CA ASP A 146 -10.05 13.69 -1.78
C ASP A 146 -11.32 13.02 -2.34
N LEU A 147 -11.62 11.78 -1.93
CA LEU A 147 -12.84 11.08 -2.29
C LEU A 147 -14.07 11.78 -1.73
N ASN A 148 -14.10 12.12 -0.44
CA ASN A 148 -15.24 12.81 0.17
C ASN A 148 -15.54 14.16 -0.49
N ARG A 149 -14.50 14.89 -0.92
CA ARG A 149 -14.67 16.17 -1.63
C ARG A 149 -15.26 16.00 -3.03
N THR A 150 -14.95 14.89 -3.70
CA THR A 150 -15.34 14.64 -5.10
C THR A 150 -16.55 13.70 -5.23
N ASN A 151 -16.97 13.07 -4.14
CA ASN A 151 -18.02 12.06 -4.14
C ASN A 151 -19.35 12.67 -4.58
N MET A 152 -19.88 12.14 -5.68
CA MET A 152 -21.22 12.43 -6.16
C MET A 152 -22.10 11.21 -5.90
N PRO A 153 -23.23 11.35 -5.19
CA PRO A 153 -24.13 10.23 -4.98
C PRO A 153 -24.67 9.74 -6.33
N VAL A 154 -24.39 8.47 -6.64
CA VAL A 154 -24.96 7.81 -7.81
C VAL A 154 -26.36 7.33 -7.44
N ASP A 155 -27.37 7.77 -8.19
CA ASP A 155 -28.72 7.24 -8.05
C ASP A 155 -28.81 5.86 -8.71
N TYR A 156 -28.59 4.82 -7.91
CA TYR A 156 -28.68 3.43 -8.36
C TYR A 156 -30.09 3.02 -8.82
N THR A 157 -31.14 3.81 -8.56
CA THR A 157 -32.48 3.51 -9.11
C THR A 157 -32.54 3.72 -10.62
N LEU A 158 -31.63 4.52 -11.18
CA LEU A 158 -31.47 4.73 -12.62
C LEU A 158 -30.59 3.68 -13.28
N LEU A 159 -29.96 2.79 -12.51
CA LEU A 159 -29.10 1.74 -13.05
C LEU A 159 -29.96 0.71 -13.79
N VAL A 160 -29.87 0.70 -15.11
CA VAL A 160 -30.52 -0.28 -15.98
C VAL A 160 -29.45 -0.96 -16.84
N GLU A 161 -29.20 -2.23 -16.56
CA GLU A 161 -28.37 -3.08 -17.42
C GLU A 161 -29.13 -3.42 -18.70
N ARG A 162 -28.66 -2.91 -19.84
CA ARG A 162 -29.30 -3.16 -21.15
C ARG A 162 -28.80 -4.44 -21.83
N GLN A 163 -27.59 -4.87 -21.48
CA GLN A 163 -26.93 -6.04 -22.05
C GLN A 163 -26.04 -6.65 -20.98
N ASP A 164 -26.15 -7.96 -20.81
CA ASP A 164 -25.19 -8.74 -20.03
C ASP A 164 -24.06 -9.18 -20.96
N ASN A 165 -22.94 -8.47 -20.85
CA ASN A 165 -21.70 -8.80 -21.57
C ASN A 165 -20.72 -9.58 -20.68
N THR A 166 -21.18 -10.12 -19.54
CA THR A 166 -20.31 -10.88 -18.64
C THR A 166 -19.99 -12.26 -19.26
N THR A 167 -18.80 -12.38 -19.81
CA THR A 167 -18.20 -13.70 -20.05
C THR A 167 -17.58 -14.19 -18.73
N VAL A 168 -18.06 -15.33 -18.22
CA VAL A 168 -17.66 -15.97 -16.94
C VAL A 168 -16.14 -16.04 -16.74
N THR A 169 -15.35 -15.97 -17.81
CA THR A 169 -13.89 -16.12 -17.80
C THR A 169 -13.08 -14.81 -17.84
N GLN A 170 -13.66 -13.62 -17.98
CA GLN A 170 -12.88 -12.43 -18.40
C GLN A 170 -12.48 -11.41 -17.34
N THR A 171 -12.95 -11.51 -16.10
CA THR A 171 -12.58 -10.48 -15.12
C THR A 171 -12.05 -11.12 -13.85
N VAL A 172 -10.71 -11.24 -13.80
CA VAL A 172 -10.00 -11.46 -12.55
C VAL A 172 -10.35 -10.28 -11.64
N ALA A 173 -11.11 -10.51 -10.57
CA ALA A 173 -11.48 -9.48 -9.59
C ALA A 173 -10.26 -8.82 -8.90
N CYS A 174 -9.06 -9.36 -9.14
CA CYS A 174 -7.79 -8.87 -8.70
C CYS A 174 -7.28 -7.77 -9.66
N ALA A 175 -7.76 -6.54 -9.48
CA ALA A 175 -7.30 -5.36 -10.20
C ALA A 175 -5.82 -4.96 -9.92
N GLY A 176 -5.07 -5.80 -9.19
CA GLY A 176 -3.66 -5.60 -8.85
C GLY A 176 -2.64 -6.38 -9.70
N GLY A 177 -3.08 -7.06 -10.77
CA GLY A 177 -2.17 -7.70 -11.74
C GLY A 177 -1.31 -8.86 -11.22
N LYS A 178 -1.60 -9.41 -10.03
CA LYS A 178 -0.80 -10.47 -9.38
C LYS A 178 -1.50 -11.83 -9.25
N CYS A 179 -2.75 -11.94 -9.68
CA CYS A 179 -3.50 -13.19 -9.56
C CYS A 179 -3.51 -13.92 -10.91
N GLU A 180 -2.59 -14.86 -11.09
CA GLU A 180 -2.68 -15.86 -12.17
C GLU A 180 -3.56 -17.02 -11.67
N LEU A 181 -4.54 -17.43 -12.47
CA LEU A 181 -5.31 -18.66 -12.26
C LEU A 181 -4.45 -19.82 -12.75
N ILE A 182 -4.14 -20.78 -11.87
CA ILE A 182 -3.70 -22.13 -12.25
C ILE A 182 -4.93 -22.94 -12.63
#